data_AF-A0AAD2GWV5-F1
#
_entry.id   AF-A0AAD2GWV5-F1
#
_cell.length_a   1.000
_cell.length_b   1.000
_cell.length_c   1.000
_cell.angle_alpha   90.00
_cell.angle_beta   90.00
_cell.angle_gamma   90.00
#
_symmetry.space_group_name_H-M   'P 1'
#
loop_
_entity.id
_entity.type
_entity.pdbx_description
1 polymer ?
#
loop_
_entity_poly.entity_id
_entity_poly.type
_entity_poly.pdbx_seq_one_letter_code
_entity_poly.pdbx_strand_id
1 'polypeptide(L)'
;MSGHHRITLAANPPYFDGDKSKYLGFVDSCTTYIGAYRSEFSQDETKILFVLSYLRNESGTSCAAWRWAMTWKQHNFDGFQGLKAGTTVKC
;
A
#
# COMPACT_ATOMS: atom_id res chain seq x y z
N MET A 1 -18.55 -3.19 -38.01
CA MET A 1 -17.68 -4.14 -37.28
C MET A 1 -17.41 -3.54 -35.92
N SER A 2 -18.08 -4.00 -34.86
CA SER A 2 -17.91 -3.45 -33.52
C SER A 2 -16.70 -4.13 -32.87
N GLY A 3 -15.59 -3.41 -32.74
CA GLY A 3 -14.39 -3.91 -32.09
C GLY A 3 -14.60 -3.92 -30.58
N HIS A 4 -14.64 -5.10 -29.97
CA HIS A 4 -14.59 -5.23 -28.51
C HIS A 4 -13.20 -4.79 -28.03
N HIS A 5 -13.07 -3.55 -27.57
CA HIS A 5 -11.85 -3.08 -26.92
C HIS A 5 -11.68 -3.81 -25.59
N ARG A 6 -10.70 -4.72 -25.50
CA ARG A 6 -10.37 -5.42 -24.26
C ARG A 6 -9.57 -4.50 -23.35
N ILE A 7 -10.26 -3.78 -22.47
CA ILE A 7 -9.62 -3.01 -21.40
C ILE A 7 -8.96 -4.01 -20.45
N THR A 8 -7.64 -3.92 -20.29
CA THR A 8 -6.89 -4.72 -19.32
C THR A 8 -6.48 -3.80 -18.18
N LEU A 9 -7.02 -4.04 -16.98
CA LEU A 9 -6.67 -3.30 -15.77
C LEU A 9 -5.35 -3.83 -15.19
N ALA A 10 -4.53 -2.94 -14.63
CA ALA A 10 -3.35 -3.38 -13.89
C ALA A 10 -3.79 -4.08 -12.60
N ALA A 11 -3.12 -5.20 -12.30
CA ALA A 11 -3.37 -5.97 -11.09
C ALA A 11 -2.93 -5.17 -9.85
N ASN A 12 -3.72 -5.25 -8.77
CA ASN A 12 -3.34 -4.66 -7.49
C ASN A 12 -2.01 -5.26 -7.01
N PRO A 13 -1.12 -4.46 -6.40
CA PRO A 13 0.08 -4.97 -5.76
C PRO A 13 -0.24 -6.01 -4.67
N PRO A 14 0.66 -6.95 -4.38
CA PRO A 14 0.52 -7.81 -3.22
C PRO A 14 0.70 -7.00 -1.93
N TYR A 15 0.16 -7.50 -0.81
CA TYR A 15 0.51 -6.96 0.49
C TYR A 15 1.95 -7.31 0.86
N PHE A 16 2.61 -6.43 1.62
CA PHE A 16 3.98 -6.63 2.08
C PHE A 16 4.03 -6.67 3.60
N ASP A 17 4.45 -7.82 4.14
CA ASP A 17 4.53 -8.09 5.57
C ASP A 17 5.86 -7.71 6.22
N GLY A 18 6.89 -7.46 5.39
CA GLY A 18 8.27 -7.18 5.82
C GLY A 18 9.28 -8.24 5.39
N ASP A 19 8.86 -9.32 4.74
CA ASP A 19 9.76 -10.34 4.19
C ASP A 19 10.65 -9.77 3.07
N LYS A 20 11.93 -9.57 3.37
CA LYS A 20 12.92 -8.98 2.45
C LYS A 20 13.04 -9.75 1.14
N SER A 21 12.76 -11.06 1.11
CA SER A 21 12.82 -11.85 -0.12
C SER A 21 11.77 -11.43 -1.15
N LYS A 22 10.63 -10.89 -0.68
CA LYS A 22 9.51 -10.42 -1.52
C LYS A 22 9.57 -8.94 -1.86
N TYR A 23 10.55 -8.21 -1.32
CA TYR A 23 10.61 -6.74 -1.39
C TYR A 23 10.68 -6.22 -2.83
N LEU A 24 11.57 -6.78 -3.66
CA LEU A 24 11.72 -6.31 -5.05
C LEU A 24 10.44 -6.50 -5.86
N GLY A 25 9.82 -7.68 -5.76
CA GLY A 25 8.55 -7.97 -6.44
C GLY A 25 7.40 -7.07 -5.97
N PHE A 26 7.35 -6.74 -4.69
CA PHE A 26 6.39 -5.77 -4.16
C PHE A 26 6.60 -4.37 -4.76
N VAL A 27 7.84 -3.86 -4.75
CA VAL A 27 8.18 -2.54 -5.33
C VAL A 27 7.83 -2.48 -6.82
N ASP A 28 8.23 -3.49 -7.59
CA ASP A 28 7.94 -3.56 -9.03
C ASP A 28 6.43 -3.56 -9.31
N SER A 29 5.65 -4.28 -8.49
CA SER A 29 4.19 -4.30 -8.60
C SER A 29 3.56 -2.94 -8.30
N CYS A 30 4.02 -2.26 -7.23
CA CYS A 30 3.58 -0.91 -6.90
C CYS A 30 3.91 0.09 -8.01
N THR A 31 5.13 0.06 -8.54
CA THR A 31 5.57 0.94 -9.62
C THR A 31 4.78 0.69 -10.90
N THR A 32 4.48 -0.57 -11.22
CA THR A 32 3.64 -0.95 -12.36
C THR A 32 2.23 -0.39 -12.21
N TYR A 33 1.61 -0.56 -11.03
CA TYR A 33 0.27 -0.05 -10.76
C TYR A 33 0.21 1.48 -10.87
N ILE A 34 1.11 2.18 -10.16
CA ILE A 34 1.19 3.65 -10.21
C ILE A 34 1.46 4.14 -11.64
N GLY A 35 2.28 3.40 -12.40
CA GLY A 35 2.55 3.67 -13.80
C GLY A 35 1.31 3.59 -14.69
N ALA A 36 0.45 2.59 -14.46
CA ALA A 36 -0.79 2.40 -15.21
C ALA A 36 -1.84 3.48 -14.90
N TYR A 37 -1.90 3.96 -13.65
CA TYR A 37 -2.87 4.96 -13.19
C TYR A 37 -2.23 6.32 -12.88
N ARG A 38 -1.20 6.73 -13.64
CA ARG A 38 -0.40 7.94 -13.36
C ARG A 38 -1.22 9.20 -13.08
N SER A 39 -2.37 9.38 -13.75
CA SER A 39 -3.26 10.52 -13.54
C SER A 39 -3.87 10.58 -12.13
N GLU A 40 -4.05 9.43 -11.48
CA GLU A 40 -4.55 9.31 -10.10
C GLU A 40 -3.43 9.53 -9.06
N PHE A 41 -2.16 9.39 -9.48
CA PHE A 41 -0.97 9.50 -8.64
C PHE A 41 -0.13 10.75 -8.99
N SER A 42 -0.80 11.90 -9.09
CA SER A 42 -0.17 13.16 -9.51
C SER A 42 0.77 13.75 -8.45
N GLN A 43 0.60 13.39 -7.17
CA GLN A 43 1.38 13.88 -6.05
C GLN A 43 2.17 12.75 -5.38
N ASP A 44 3.36 13.08 -4.87
CA ASP A 44 4.19 12.10 -4.17
C ASP A 44 3.53 11.61 -2.88
N GLU A 45 2.79 12.49 -2.19
CA GLU A 45 2.00 12.14 -1.02
C GLU A 45 1.00 11.01 -1.31
N THR A 46 0.25 11.09 -2.42
CA THR A 46 -0.71 10.06 -2.82
C THR A 46 -0.02 8.73 -3.13
N LYS A 47 1.16 8.76 -3.77
CA LYS A 47 1.97 7.55 -4.02
C LYS A 47 2.43 6.91 -2.71
N ILE A 48 2.92 7.72 -1.78
CA ILE A 48 3.39 7.26 -0.47
C ILE A 48 2.22 6.63 0.30
N LEU A 49 1.09 7.32 0.42
CA LEU A 49 -0.10 6.82 1.13
C LEU A 49 -0.60 5.50 0.53
N PHE A 50 -0.57 5.38 -0.79
CA PHE A 50 -0.92 4.14 -1.48
C PHE A 50 0.03 3.01 -1.12
N VAL A 51 1.35 3.18 -1.25
CA VAL A 51 2.33 2.15 -0.87
C VAL A 51 2.16 1.76 0.61
N LEU A 52 1.99 2.73 1.50
CA LEU A 52 1.76 2.50 2.93
C LEU A 52 0.48 1.71 3.23
N SER A 53 -0.53 1.79 2.37
CA SER A 53 -1.78 1.02 2.52
C SER A 53 -1.60 -0.49 2.28
N TYR A 54 -0.56 -0.87 1.52
CA TYR A 54 -0.21 -2.27 1.24
C TYR A 54 0.80 -2.88 2.22
N LEU A 55 1.38 -2.07 3.12
CA LEU A 55 2.29 -2.54 4.17
C LEU A 55 1.51 -3.19 5.32
N ARG A 56 1.04 -4.42 5.07
CA ARG A 56 0.27 -5.28 5.99
C ARG A 56 0.44 -6.73 5.59
N ASN A 57 -0.03 -7.66 6.41
CA ASN A 57 -0.20 -9.04 5.94
C ASN A 57 -1.58 -9.22 5.27
N GLU A 58 -1.80 -10.38 4.65
CA GLU A 58 -3.05 -10.71 3.96
C GLU A 58 -4.28 -10.67 4.87
N SER A 59 -4.09 -11.03 6.15
CA SER A 59 -5.14 -10.98 7.17
C SER A 59 -5.45 -9.57 7.68
N GLY A 60 -4.72 -8.55 7.23
CA GLY A 60 -4.85 -7.17 7.70
C GLY A 60 -4.39 -6.94 9.14
N THR A 61 -3.63 -7.86 9.73
CA THR A 61 -3.12 -7.76 11.10
C THR A 61 -1.71 -7.16 11.16
N SER A 62 -1.28 -6.78 12.36
CA SER A 62 -0.01 -6.10 12.62
C SER A 62 1.21 -6.94 12.22
N CYS A 63 1.96 -6.49 11.21
CA CYS A 63 3.26 -7.04 10.80
C CYS A 63 4.39 -6.00 10.96
N ALA A 64 5.63 -6.38 10.66
CA ALA A 64 6.78 -5.48 10.76
C ALA A 64 6.62 -4.27 9.83
N ALA A 65 6.20 -4.50 8.59
CA ALA A 65 5.94 -3.43 7.62
C ALA A 65 4.80 -2.50 8.06
N TRP A 66 3.72 -3.05 8.63
CA TRP A 66 2.59 -2.27 9.14
C TRP A 66 3.00 -1.34 10.28
N ARG A 67 3.81 -1.83 11.24
CA ARG A 67 4.30 -1.00 12.35
C ARG A 67 5.10 0.19 11.83
N TRP A 68 5.99 -0.06 10.87
CA TRP A 68 6.74 1.02 10.23
C TRP A 68 5.83 2.02 9.52
N ALA A 69 4.84 1.53 8.77
CA ALA A 69 3.87 2.37 8.07
C ALA A 69 3.08 3.29 9.02
N MET A 70 2.67 2.74 10.17
CA MET A 70 1.96 3.48 11.21
C MET A 70 2.84 4.55 11.85
N THR A 71 4.08 4.22 12.21
CA THR A 71 5.05 5.19 12.74
C THR A 71 5.29 6.31 11.74
N TRP A 72 5.50 5.99 10.47
CA TRP A 72 5.69 7.00 9.44
C TRP A 72 4.47 7.94 9.35
N LYS A 73 3.24 7.40 9.32
CA LYS A 73 2.01 8.21 9.28
C LYS A 73 1.86 9.11 10.50
N GLN A 74 2.17 8.62 11.70
CA GLN A 74 2.12 9.41 12.93
C GLN A 74 3.06 10.63 12.91
N HIS A 75 4.23 10.50 12.27
CA HIS A 75 5.21 11.57 12.19
C HIS A 75 4.99 12.55 11.05
N ASN A 76 4.35 12.12 9.96
CA ASN A 76 4.29 12.87 8.71
C ASN A 76 2.86 13.29 8.30
N PHE A 77 1.83 12.84 9.01
CA PHE A 77 0.43 13.10 8.66
C PHE A 77 -0.35 13.69 9.83
N ASP A 78 -0.53 15.02 9.80
CA ASP A 78 -1.33 15.74 10.78
C ASP A 78 -2.79 15.26 10.70
N GLY A 79 -3.27 14.63 11.77
CA GLY A 79 -4.62 14.04 11.84
C GLY A 79 -4.65 12.51 11.94
N PHE A 80 -3.51 11.83 11.84
CA PHE A 80 -3.43 10.42 12.19
C PHE A 80 -3.45 10.24 13.71
N GLN A 81 -4.64 10.32 14.31
CA GLN A 81 -4.86 9.84 15.68
C GLN A 81 -4.73 8.31 15.62
N GLY A 82 -3.54 7.80 15.94
CA GLY A 82 -3.30 6.37 15.98
C GLY A 82 -4.42 5.64 16.72
N LEU A 83 -4.72 4.40 16.29
CA LEU A 83 -5.46 3.45 17.13
C LEU A 83 -4.88 3.57 18.54
N LYS A 84 -5.67 4.10 19.48
CA LYS A 84 -5.20 4.50 20.81
C LYS A 84 -4.36 3.36 21.39
N ALA A 85 -3.22 3.69 21.99
CA ALA A 85 -2.43 2.75 22.77
C ALA A 85 -3.35 2.09 23.81
N GLY A 86 -3.85 0.90 23.52
CA GLY A 86 -4.95 0.28 24.24
C GLY A 86 -5.88 -0.56 23.38
N THR A 87 -5.93 -0.36 22.06
CA THR A 87 -6.59 -1.34 21.18
C THR A 87 -5.63 -2.51 20.97
N THR A 88 -5.67 -3.46 21.90
CA THR A 88 -5.24 -4.82 21.63
C THR A 88 -6.18 -5.37 20.56
N VAL A 89 -5.82 -5.17 19.29
CA VAL A 89 -6.31 -6.05 18.23
C VAL A 89 -5.65 -7.40 18.53
N LYS A 90 -6.37 -8.22 19.30
CA LYS A 90 -5.96 -9.58 19.61
C LYS A 90 -5.83 -10.32 18.27
N CYS A 91 -4.63 -10.84 18.04
CA CYS A 91 -4.34 -11.83 17.01
C CYS A 91 -5.22 -13.07 17.20
#